data_AF-A0A840RT36-F1
#
_entry.id   AF-A0A840RT36-F1
#
_cell.length_a   1.000
_cell.length_b   1.000
_cell.length_c   1.000
_cell.angle_alpha   90.00
_cell.angle_beta   90.00
_cell.angle_gamma   90.00
#
_symmetry.space_group_name_H-M   'P 1'
#
loop_
_entity.id
_entity.type
_entity.pdbx_description
1 polymer ?
#
loop_
_entity_poly.entity_id
_entity_poly.type
_entity_poly.pdbx_seq_one_letter_code
_entity_poly.pdbx_strand_id
1 'polypeptide(L)'
;MTEKQMHDRMQNIIEQANTQEIAMQAFNGSQELKNNLLIEVEKHRVADQIVSGTYGREGSGVWVGCGVGCSIRSYNNLHRTNHKTDNHASYEPLFGIPQVLARLEDCMFEGMPKGDRAAWPGKFFNAIKPGSDLSTVWSKFAIWLLVDPDSGVIRHAKTDQSKVVIERIAELYQIGGTVEQFREAHSLARAYADAAYAAYAAADAAADTATYAYAAAYAGAACAAYAAAYAAYAVAAAAAADAAADAAAADAADAAADAAADAAAADAADAAAAYAAAADAAADARQKAYKIQAEKLLELMAAA
;
A
#
# COMPACT_ATOMS: atom_id res chain seq x y z
N MET A 1 -34.65 -46.42 -6.17
CA MET A 1 -33.29 -46.06 -5.72
C MET A 1 -33.09 -46.70 -4.37
N THR A 2 -32.02 -47.47 -4.17
CA THR A 2 -31.78 -48.16 -2.90
C THR A 2 -31.26 -47.18 -1.84
N GLU A 3 -31.41 -47.53 -0.56
CA GLU A 3 -30.95 -46.71 0.56
C GLU A 3 -29.43 -46.40 0.48
N LYS A 4 -28.65 -47.38 0.01
CA LYS A 4 -27.23 -47.22 -0.31
C LYS A 4 -26.98 -46.17 -1.41
N GLN A 5 -27.77 -46.19 -2.48
CA GLN A 5 -27.66 -45.18 -3.56
C GLN A 5 -28.04 -43.77 -3.10
N MET A 6 -28.94 -43.64 -2.12
CA MET A 6 -29.27 -42.35 -1.50
C MET A 6 -28.13 -41.84 -0.63
N HIS A 7 -27.56 -42.72 0.20
CA HIS A 7 -26.43 -42.39 1.08
C HIS A 7 -25.20 -41.98 0.28
N ASP A 8 -24.82 -42.76 -0.74
CA ASP A 8 -23.66 -42.48 -1.59
C ASP A 8 -23.83 -41.16 -2.36
N ARG A 9 -25.06 -40.84 -2.79
CA ARG A 9 -25.37 -39.55 -3.43
C ARG A 9 -25.29 -38.38 -2.45
N MET A 10 -25.74 -38.56 -1.21
CA MET A 10 -25.63 -37.53 -0.16
C MET A 10 -24.18 -37.29 0.25
N GLN A 11 -23.38 -38.35 0.40
CA GLN A 11 -21.95 -38.22 0.70
C GLN A 11 -21.20 -37.53 -0.45
N ASN A 12 -21.48 -37.87 -1.70
CA ASN A 12 -20.91 -37.15 -2.84
C ASN A 12 -21.32 -35.67 -2.89
N ILE A 13 -22.55 -35.31 -2.51
CA ILE A 13 -22.97 -33.90 -2.44
C ILE A 13 -22.23 -33.17 -1.30
N ILE A 14 -22.07 -33.81 -0.14
CA ILE A 14 -21.35 -33.24 1.01
C ILE A 14 -19.85 -33.11 0.69
N GLU A 15 -19.27 -34.09 0.02
CA GLU A 15 -17.87 -34.09 -0.37
C GLU A 15 -17.59 -33.08 -1.49
N GLN A 16 -18.50 -32.94 -2.46
CA GLN A 16 -18.46 -31.86 -3.47
C GLN A 16 -18.64 -30.47 -2.86
N ALA A 17 -19.52 -30.33 -1.85
CA ALA A 17 -19.68 -29.08 -1.10
C ALA A 17 -18.48 -28.76 -0.21
N ASN A 18 -17.73 -29.77 0.26
CA ASN A 18 -16.53 -29.61 1.09
C ASN A 18 -15.23 -29.48 0.26
N THR A 19 -15.22 -29.90 -1.01
CA THR A 19 -14.07 -29.74 -1.94
C THR A 19 -14.18 -28.52 -2.84
N GLN A 20 -15.34 -27.88 -2.92
CA GLN A 20 -15.39 -26.44 -3.23
C GLN A 20 -14.81 -25.71 -2.03
N GLU A 21 -13.48 -25.56 -2.02
CA GLU A 21 -12.83 -24.42 -1.39
C GLU A 21 -13.69 -23.20 -1.76
N ILE A 22 -14.39 -22.61 -0.79
CA ILE A 22 -15.34 -21.51 -1.06
C ILE A 22 -14.48 -20.34 -1.52
N ALA A 23 -14.24 -20.28 -2.82
CA ALA A 23 -13.46 -19.23 -3.45
C ALA A 23 -14.10 -17.91 -3.03
N MET A 24 -13.29 -17.02 -2.45
CA MET A 24 -13.76 -15.70 -2.04
C MET A 24 -14.21 -14.94 -3.29
N GLN A 25 -15.52 -14.79 -3.42
CA GLN A 25 -16.15 -14.13 -4.56
C GLN A 25 -16.40 -12.67 -4.23
N ALA A 26 -15.94 -11.77 -5.10
CA ALA A 26 -16.18 -10.34 -4.93
C ALA A 26 -17.68 -10.01 -4.77
N PHE A 27 -17.97 -9.14 -3.81
CA PHE A 27 -19.30 -8.80 -3.31
C PHE A 27 -20.16 -10.01 -2.93
N ASN A 28 -19.54 -11.12 -2.53
CA ASN A 28 -20.21 -12.40 -2.29
C ASN A 28 -21.09 -12.83 -3.48
N GLY A 29 -20.68 -12.49 -4.71
CA GLY A 29 -21.44 -12.71 -5.94
C GLY A 29 -22.65 -11.78 -6.14
N SER A 30 -22.93 -10.87 -5.21
CA SER A 30 -24.14 -10.04 -5.21
C SER A 30 -23.92 -8.70 -5.93
N GLN A 31 -24.61 -8.54 -7.07
CA GLN A 31 -24.70 -7.25 -7.76
C GLN A 31 -25.44 -6.21 -6.90
N GLU A 32 -26.41 -6.63 -6.09
CA GLU A 32 -27.15 -5.75 -5.19
C GLU A 32 -26.23 -5.15 -4.12
N LEU A 33 -25.38 -5.98 -3.49
CA LEU A 33 -24.40 -5.50 -2.50
C LEU A 33 -23.46 -4.45 -3.11
N LYS A 34 -22.92 -4.72 -4.31
CA LYS A 34 -22.09 -3.75 -5.04
C LYS A 34 -22.84 -2.44 -5.28
N ASN A 35 -24.08 -2.50 -5.77
CA ASN A 35 -24.86 -1.32 -6.08
C ASN A 35 -25.17 -0.48 -4.82
N ASN A 36 -25.55 -1.13 -3.73
CA ASN A 36 -25.83 -0.46 -2.46
C ASN A 36 -24.56 0.22 -1.91
N LEU A 37 -23.40 -0.43 -1.97
CA LEU A 37 -22.13 0.18 -1.55
C LEU A 37 -21.76 1.38 -2.42
N LEU A 38 -21.91 1.29 -3.74
CA LEU A 38 -21.65 2.42 -4.63
C LEU A 38 -22.57 3.62 -4.34
N ILE A 39 -23.85 3.36 -4.06
CA ILE A 39 -24.81 4.40 -3.66
C ILE A 39 -24.38 5.06 -2.36
N GLU A 40 -24.00 4.27 -1.34
CA GLU A 40 -23.60 4.82 -0.04
C GLU A 40 -22.28 5.59 -0.12
N VAL A 41 -21.27 5.06 -0.82
CA VAL A 41 -19.99 5.75 -1.06
C VAL A 41 -20.22 7.09 -1.76
N GLU A 42 -21.13 7.14 -2.73
CA GLU A 42 -21.51 8.39 -3.40
C GLU A 42 -22.19 9.38 -2.45
N LYS A 43 -23.01 8.91 -1.50
CA LYS A 43 -23.57 9.77 -0.44
C LYS A 43 -22.47 10.38 0.43
N HIS A 44 -21.50 9.59 0.87
CA HIS A 44 -20.34 10.10 1.63
C HIS A 44 -19.56 11.13 0.82
N ARG A 45 -19.37 10.89 -0.48
CA ARG A 45 -18.68 11.82 -1.39
C ARG A 45 -19.41 13.15 -1.52
N VAL A 46 -20.72 13.12 -1.79
CA VAL A 46 -21.56 14.32 -1.94
C VAL A 46 -21.67 15.09 -0.63
N ALA A 47 -21.64 14.40 0.51
CA ALA A 47 -21.67 15.01 1.84
C ALA A 47 -20.29 15.48 2.35
N ASP A 48 -19.24 15.40 1.53
CA ASP A 48 -17.85 15.73 1.90
C ASP A 48 -17.35 14.97 3.15
N GLN A 49 -17.80 13.72 3.31
CA GLN A 49 -17.48 12.86 4.45
C GLN A 49 -16.21 12.02 4.23
N ILE A 50 -15.67 12.02 3.01
CA ILE A 50 -14.48 11.25 2.64
C ILE A 50 -13.23 12.09 2.94
N VAL A 51 -12.52 11.77 4.02
CA VAL A 51 -11.39 12.55 4.53
C VAL A 51 -10.20 11.65 4.88
N SER A 52 -8.98 12.10 4.54
CA SER A 52 -7.72 11.43 4.86
C SER A 52 -7.35 11.44 6.34
N GLY A 53 -6.61 10.43 6.77
CA GLY A 53 -6.02 10.34 8.11
C GLY A 53 -7.00 9.98 9.22
N THR A 54 -8.20 9.48 8.89
CA THR A 54 -9.17 9.02 9.88
C THR A 54 -10.07 7.94 9.30
N TYR A 55 -10.38 6.91 10.09
CA TYR A 55 -11.32 5.83 9.73
C TYR A 55 -12.73 6.06 10.29
N GLY A 56 -12.95 7.22 10.89
CA GLY A 56 -14.19 7.54 11.59
C GLY A 56 -13.94 8.52 12.71
N ARG A 57 -14.40 9.75 12.53
CA ARG A 57 -14.54 10.74 13.60
C ARG A 57 -15.86 11.46 13.43
N GLU A 58 -16.51 11.75 14.55
CA GLU A 58 -17.68 12.61 14.57
C GLU A 58 -17.21 14.05 14.85
N GLY A 59 -17.45 14.95 13.90
CA GLY A 59 -17.20 16.38 14.04
C GLY A 59 -18.43 17.16 13.62
N SER A 60 -18.85 18.15 14.42
CA SER A 60 -20.02 19.00 14.11
C SER A 60 -21.32 18.23 13.80
N GLY A 61 -21.52 17.04 14.37
CA GLY A 61 -22.67 16.18 14.09
C GLY A 61 -22.60 15.40 12.76
N VAL A 62 -21.47 15.49 12.05
CA VAL A 62 -21.22 14.77 10.79
C VAL A 62 -20.08 13.79 11.03
N TRP A 63 -20.29 12.55 10.64
CA TRP A 63 -19.24 11.54 10.66
C TRP A 63 -18.41 11.64 9.38
N VAL A 64 -17.10 11.55 9.50
CA VAL A 64 -16.16 11.54 8.37
C VAL A 64 -15.14 10.41 8.52
N GLY A 65 -14.65 9.89 7.41
CA GLY A 65 -13.66 8.81 7.37
C GLY A 65 -13.04 8.62 5.98
N CYS A 66 -12.02 7.77 5.88
CA CYS A 66 -11.42 7.38 4.62
C CYS A 66 -12.37 6.47 3.81
N GLY A 67 -11.95 6.07 2.59
CA GLY A 67 -12.69 5.11 1.77
C GLY A 67 -13.08 3.84 2.53
N VAL A 68 -12.11 3.21 3.21
CA VAL A 68 -12.31 2.00 4.00
C VAL A 68 -13.33 2.20 5.11
N GLY A 69 -13.17 3.28 5.89
CA GLY A 69 -14.09 3.60 6.98
C GLY A 69 -15.51 3.84 6.48
N CYS A 70 -15.66 4.62 5.40
CA CYS A 70 -16.95 4.92 4.79
C CYS A 70 -17.64 3.64 4.31
N SER A 71 -16.91 2.71 3.69
CA SER A 71 -17.43 1.45 3.19
C SER A 71 -17.95 0.54 4.30
N ILE A 72 -17.15 0.34 5.36
CA ILE A 72 -17.54 -0.50 6.50
C ILE A 72 -18.73 0.15 7.24
N ARG A 73 -18.73 1.47 7.41
CA ARG A 73 -19.86 2.18 8.02
C ARG A 73 -21.14 2.04 7.19
N SER A 74 -21.03 2.14 5.87
CA SER A 74 -22.15 1.94 4.96
C SER A 74 -22.74 0.54 5.10
N TYR A 75 -21.88 -0.48 5.15
CA TYR A 75 -22.31 -1.84 5.41
C TYR A 75 -22.99 -2.00 6.77
N ASN A 76 -22.41 -1.44 7.84
CA ASN A 76 -23.02 -1.43 9.18
C ASN A 76 -24.44 -0.84 9.16
N ASN A 77 -24.64 0.26 8.46
CA ASN A 77 -25.95 0.92 8.34
C ASN A 77 -26.95 0.07 7.54
N LEU A 78 -26.53 -0.50 6.41
CA LEU A 78 -27.38 -1.32 5.54
C LEU A 78 -27.81 -2.63 6.22
N HIS A 79 -26.91 -3.24 6.97
CA HIS A 79 -27.11 -4.58 7.55
C HIS A 79 -27.39 -4.57 9.06
N ARG A 80 -27.43 -3.38 9.70
CA ARG A 80 -27.59 -3.21 11.14
C ARG A 80 -26.54 -3.97 11.95
N THR A 81 -25.29 -3.90 11.52
CA THR A 81 -24.13 -4.51 12.19
C THR A 81 -23.22 -3.44 12.79
N ASN A 82 -22.14 -3.86 13.46
CA ASN A 82 -21.22 -2.94 14.15
C ASN A 82 -19.75 -3.38 13.99
N HIS A 83 -19.31 -3.57 12.74
CA HIS A 83 -17.91 -3.84 12.42
C HIS A 83 -17.06 -2.58 12.64
N LYS A 84 -15.82 -2.75 13.11
CA LYS A 84 -14.90 -1.63 13.29
C LYS A 84 -14.49 -1.04 11.94
N THR A 85 -14.62 0.28 11.80
CA THR A 85 -14.40 0.97 10.52
C THR A 85 -12.92 1.13 10.14
N ASP A 86 -11.99 0.86 11.07
CA ASP A 86 -10.54 0.83 10.85
C ASP A 86 -10.00 -0.57 10.53
N ASN A 87 -10.87 -1.59 10.42
CA ASN A 87 -10.45 -2.97 10.23
C ASN A 87 -10.49 -3.39 8.75
N HIS A 88 -9.37 -3.24 8.02
CA HIS A 88 -9.24 -3.71 6.63
C HIS A 88 -9.56 -5.19 6.46
N ALA A 89 -9.33 -6.04 7.47
CA ALA A 89 -9.64 -7.47 7.39
C ALA A 89 -11.15 -7.75 7.28
N SER A 90 -12.01 -6.77 7.58
CA SER A 90 -13.45 -6.91 7.39
C SER A 90 -13.86 -6.92 5.91
N TYR A 91 -13.02 -6.47 4.98
CA TYR A 91 -13.37 -6.54 3.56
C TYR A 91 -13.58 -7.97 3.03
N GLU A 92 -12.84 -8.94 3.56
CA GLU A 92 -12.96 -10.34 3.14
C GLU A 92 -14.33 -10.93 3.50
N PRO A 93 -14.76 -10.97 4.77
CA PRO A 93 -16.07 -11.53 5.12
C PRO A 93 -17.25 -10.64 4.72
N LEU A 94 -17.08 -9.31 4.61
CA LEU A 94 -18.18 -8.40 4.29
C LEU A 94 -18.40 -8.26 2.79
N PHE A 95 -17.32 -8.19 2.02
CA PHE A 95 -17.36 -7.83 0.61
C PHE A 95 -16.72 -8.89 -0.29
N GLY A 96 -16.13 -9.97 0.22
CA GLY A 96 -15.38 -10.91 -0.59
C GLY A 96 -14.19 -10.26 -1.31
N ILE A 97 -13.61 -9.22 -0.72
CA ILE A 97 -12.46 -8.49 -1.28
C ILE A 97 -11.24 -8.80 -0.40
N PRO A 98 -10.11 -9.30 -0.96
CA PRO A 98 -8.90 -9.58 -0.20
C PRO A 98 -8.45 -8.39 0.65
N GLN A 99 -8.03 -8.64 1.90
CA GLN A 99 -7.57 -7.59 2.81
C GLN A 99 -6.44 -6.74 2.20
N VAL A 100 -5.56 -7.38 1.43
CA VAL A 100 -4.47 -6.67 0.73
C VAL A 100 -5.00 -5.60 -0.22
N LEU A 101 -6.13 -5.82 -0.89
CA LEU A 101 -6.72 -4.82 -1.77
C LEU A 101 -7.36 -3.67 -0.99
N ALA A 102 -7.95 -3.94 0.17
CA ALA A 102 -8.45 -2.90 1.07
C ALA A 102 -7.31 -1.99 1.58
N ARG A 103 -6.13 -2.57 1.86
CA ARG A 103 -4.94 -1.80 2.24
C ARG A 103 -4.38 -0.97 1.10
N LEU A 104 -4.42 -1.50 -0.14
CA LEU A 104 -4.04 -0.74 -1.32
C LEU A 104 -5.02 0.40 -1.61
N GLU A 105 -6.33 0.17 -1.45
CA GLU A 105 -7.34 1.23 -1.54
C GLU A 105 -6.97 2.39 -0.62
N ASP A 106 -6.69 2.09 0.65
CA ASP A 106 -6.39 3.08 1.69
C ASP A 106 -5.04 3.78 1.46
N CYS A 107 -3.99 3.03 1.14
CA CYS A 107 -2.69 3.62 0.83
C CYS A 107 -2.75 4.58 -0.37
N MET A 108 -3.47 4.19 -1.44
CA MET A 108 -3.66 5.06 -2.62
C MET A 108 -4.49 6.29 -2.28
N PHE A 109 -5.54 6.11 -1.46
CA PHE A 109 -6.38 7.19 -0.96
C PHE A 109 -5.56 8.24 -0.18
N GLU A 110 -4.71 7.82 0.74
CA GLU A 110 -3.88 8.71 1.54
C GLU A 110 -2.80 9.42 0.69
N GLY A 111 -2.31 8.72 -0.34
CA GLY A 111 -1.22 9.20 -1.20
C GLY A 111 -1.63 10.13 -2.35
N MET A 112 -2.86 10.05 -2.85
CA MET A 112 -3.29 10.80 -4.03
C MET A 112 -3.63 12.27 -3.75
N PRO A 113 -3.71 13.15 -4.78
CA PRO A 113 -4.14 14.54 -4.62
C PRO A 113 -5.53 14.64 -4.02
N LYS A 114 -5.79 15.67 -3.19
CA LYS A 114 -7.09 15.87 -2.52
C LYS A 114 -8.29 15.83 -3.48
N GLY A 115 -8.14 16.39 -4.69
CA GLY A 115 -9.19 16.39 -5.71
C GLY A 115 -9.60 15.00 -6.22
N ASP A 116 -8.66 14.05 -6.22
CA ASP A 116 -8.92 12.68 -6.67
C ASP A 116 -9.45 11.78 -5.54
N ARG A 117 -9.11 12.08 -4.28
CA ARG A 117 -9.47 11.29 -3.08
C ARG A 117 -10.96 11.01 -2.98
N ALA A 118 -11.79 12.05 -3.14
CA ALA A 118 -13.23 11.93 -2.94
C ALA A 118 -13.88 10.92 -3.90
N ALA A 119 -13.37 10.78 -5.12
CA ALA A 119 -13.91 9.84 -6.11
C ALA A 119 -13.30 8.43 -6.02
N TRP A 120 -12.18 8.28 -5.33
CA TRP A 120 -11.39 7.05 -5.33
C TRP A 120 -12.14 5.81 -4.82
N PRO A 121 -12.82 5.83 -3.67
CA PRO A 121 -13.52 4.63 -3.18
C PRO A 121 -14.60 4.15 -4.17
N GLY A 122 -15.28 5.09 -4.84
CA GLY A 122 -16.25 4.77 -5.89
C GLY A 122 -15.60 4.11 -7.10
N LYS A 123 -14.45 4.63 -7.57
CA LYS A 123 -13.68 4.02 -8.66
C LYS A 123 -13.22 2.60 -8.29
N PHE A 124 -12.72 2.42 -7.06
CA PHE A 124 -12.26 1.13 -6.54
C PHE A 124 -13.34 0.05 -6.60
N PHE A 125 -14.52 0.29 -5.98
CA PHE A 125 -15.62 -0.68 -6.05
C PHE A 125 -16.18 -0.86 -7.45
N ASN A 126 -16.23 0.21 -8.25
CA ASN A 126 -16.80 0.13 -9.59
C ASN A 126 -15.99 -0.79 -10.51
N ALA A 127 -14.66 -0.82 -10.38
CA ALA A 127 -13.79 -1.68 -11.18
C ALA A 127 -13.98 -3.17 -10.92
N ILE A 128 -14.43 -3.57 -9.72
CA ILE A 128 -14.56 -4.97 -9.33
C ILE A 128 -15.87 -5.57 -9.87
N LYS A 129 -15.82 -6.67 -10.61
CA LYS A 129 -17.03 -7.38 -11.07
C LYS A 129 -17.57 -8.28 -9.94
N PRO A 130 -18.88 -8.25 -9.61
CA PRO A 130 -19.44 -9.21 -8.66
C PRO A 130 -19.18 -10.66 -9.09
N GLY A 131 -18.74 -11.48 -8.14
CA GLY A 131 -18.39 -12.89 -8.36
C GLY A 131 -16.98 -13.14 -8.89
N SER A 132 -16.19 -12.11 -9.23
CA SER A 132 -14.80 -12.31 -9.67
C SER A 132 -13.92 -12.85 -8.55
N ASP A 133 -12.92 -13.65 -8.92
CA ASP A 133 -11.85 -14.07 -8.01
C ASP A 133 -10.72 -13.04 -8.03
N LEU A 134 -10.55 -12.35 -6.91
CA LEU A 134 -9.54 -11.30 -6.75
C LEU A 134 -8.20 -11.79 -6.18
N SER A 135 -8.07 -13.10 -5.92
CA SER A 135 -6.90 -13.69 -5.24
C SER A 135 -5.57 -13.39 -5.95
N THR A 136 -5.58 -13.30 -7.28
CA THR A 136 -4.36 -13.07 -8.09
C THR A 136 -4.06 -11.60 -8.37
N VAL A 137 -4.98 -10.67 -8.04
CA VAL A 137 -4.82 -9.24 -8.37
C VAL A 137 -3.58 -8.67 -7.69
N TRP A 138 -3.34 -9.00 -6.42
CA TRP A 138 -2.16 -8.54 -5.71
C TRP A 138 -0.87 -9.04 -6.37
N SER A 139 -0.77 -10.34 -6.66
CA SER A 139 0.44 -10.90 -7.29
C SER A 139 0.73 -10.24 -8.64
N LYS A 140 -0.29 -10.04 -9.48
CA LYS A 140 -0.15 -9.34 -10.77
C LYS A 140 0.29 -7.89 -10.58
N PHE A 141 -0.29 -7.21 -9.60
CA PHE A 141 0.06 -5.82 -9.29
C PHE A 141 1.48 -5.69 -8.73
N ALA A 142 1.90 -6.60 -7.85
CA ALA A 142 3.24 -6.67 -7.30
C ALA A 142 4.29 -6.93 -8.39
N ILE A 143 4.02 -7.86 -9.33
CA ILE A 143 4.89 -8.09 -10.49
C ILE A 143 5.04 -6.81 -11.31
N TRP A 144 3.94 -6.15 -11.66
CA TRP A 144 4.01 -4.88 -12.40
C TRP A 144 4.81 -3.81 -11.62
N LEU A 145 4.56 -3.63 -10.32
CA LEU A 145 5.32 -2.72 -9.47
C LEU A 145 6.83 -3.04 -9.44
N LEU A 146 7.22 -4.29 -9.64
CA LEU A 146 8.61 -4.71 -9.60
C LEU A 146 9.30 -4.53 -10.95
N VAL A 147 8.72 -5.09 -12.02
CA VAL A 147 9.45 -5.31 -13.29
C VAL A 147 8.94 -4.49 -14.47
N ASP A 148 7.88 -3.68 -14.31
CA ASP A 148 7.45 -2.80 -15.39
C ASP A 148 8.58 -1.81 -15.77
N PRO A 149 8.95 -1.70 -17.06
CA PRO A 149 10.10 -0.89 -17.46
C PRO A 149 9.88 0.60 -17.24
N ASP A 150 8.62 1.05 -17.26
CA ASP A 150 8.27 2.47 -17.19
C ASP A 150 7.89 2.90 -15.77
N SER A 151 7.28 2.02 -14.98
CA SER A 151 6.69 2.35 -13.68
C SER A 151 7.19 1.48 -12.53
N GLY A 152 7.86 0.37 -12.85
CA GLY A 152 8.33 -0.59 -11.87
C GLY A 152 9.64 -0.17 -11.19
N VAL A 153 9.95 -0.78 -10.04
CA VAL A 153 11.16 -0.50 -9.26
C VAL A 153 12.44 -0.83 -10.05
N ILE A 154 12.38 -1.77 -11.00
CA ILE A 154 13.54 -2.20 -11.81
C ILE A 154 14.24 -1.04 -12.55
N ARG A 155 13.51 0.00 -12.97
CA ARG A 155 14.09 1.18 -13.63
C ARG A 155 15.04 1.98 -12.74
N HIS A 156 14.94 1.81 -11.42
CA HIS A 156 15.77 2.47 -10.43
C HIS A 156 16.96 1.60 -9.99
N ALA A 157 17.04 0.35 -10.45
CA ALA A 157 18.13 -0.55 -10.13
C ALA A 157 19.44 -0.09 -10.82
N LYS A 158 20.44 0.25 -10.01
CA LYS A 158 21.75 0.75 -10.48
C LYS A 158 22.73 -0.37 -10.86
N THR A 159 22.49 -1.60 -10.41
CA THR A 159 23.37 -2.75 -10.63
C THR A 159 22.58 -3.93 -11.20
N ASP A 160 23.27 -4.81 -11.91
CA ASP A 160 22.66 -6.02 -12.45
C ASP A 160 22.23 -6.96 -11.32
N GLN A 161 22.96 -6.99 -10.20
CA GLN A 161 22.57 -7.77 -9.02
C GLN A 161 21.23 -7.30 -8.45
N SER A 162 21.00 -5.98 -8.35
CA SER A 162 19.71 -5.46 -7.90
C SER A 162 18.57 -5.82 -8.86
N LYS A 163 18.82 -5.81 -10.18
CA LYS A 163 17.82 -6.25 -11.17
C LYS A 163 17.46 -7.73 -11.02
N VAL A 164 18.46 -8.59 -10.88
CA VAL A 164 18.27 -10.04 -10.69
C VAL A 164 17.41 -10.33 -9.45
N VAL A 165 17.62 -9.60 -8.35
CA VAL A 165 16.79 -9.81 -7.14
C VAL A 165 15.36 -9.32 -7.34
N ILE A 166 15.15 -8.18 -8.00
CA ILE A 166 13.81 -7.67 -8.32
C ILE A 166 13.06 -8.68 -9.20
N GLU A 167 13.71 -9.19 -10.25
CA GLU A 167 13.17 -10.22 -11.14
C GLU A 167 12.86 -11.51 -10.38
N ARG A 168 13.74 -11.93 -9.46
CA ARG A 168 13.52 -13.11 -8.62
C ARG A 168 12.29 -12.97 -7.73
N ILE A 169 12.07 -11.81 -7.10
CA ILE A 169 10.89 -11.58 -6.28
C ILE A 169 9.62 -11.58 -7.16
N ALA A 170 9.68 -11.00 -8.36
CA ALA A 170 8.56 -11.04 -9.30
C ALA A 170 8.24 -12.48 -9.75
N GLU A 171 9.26 -13.29 -9.99
CA GLU A 171 9.11 -14.72 -10.29
C GLU A 171 8.41 -15.46 -9.14
N LEU A 172 8.76 -15.18 -7.88
CA LEU A 172 8.09 -15.77 -6.72
C LEU A 172 6.60 -15.41 -6.67
N TYR A 173 6.23 -14.17 -6.99
CA TYR A 173 4.80 -13.82 -7.13
C TYR A 173 4.11 -14.55 -8.28
N GLN A 174 4.82 -14.82 -9.38
CA GLN A 174 4.29 -15.52 -10.54
C GLN A 174 4.02 -17.00 -10.26
N ILE A 175 4.90 -17.67 -9.52
CA ILE A 175 4.82 -19.11 -9.24
C ILE A 175 4.11 -19.46 -7.91
N GLY A 176 3.72 -18.46 -7.12
CA GLY A 176 3.14 -18.68 -5.79
C GLY A 176 4.18 -19.16 -4.78
N GLY A 177 5.34 -18.50 -4.73
CA GLY A 177 6.45 -18.85 -3.86
C GLY A 177 6.09 -18.91 -2.37
N THR A 178 6.81 -19.73 -1.62
CA THR A 178 6.58 -19.87 -0.17
C THR A 178 7.10 -18.65 0.59
N VAL A 179 6.61 -18.49 1.82
CA VAL A 179 7.06 -17.43 2.75
C VAL A 179 8.58 -17.46 2.93
N GLU A 180 9.17 -18.65 3.02
CA GLU A 180 10.62 -18.85 3.15
C GLU A 180 11.38 -18.35 1.93
N GLN A 181 10.87 -18.64 0.72
CA GLN A 181 11.47 -18.17 -0.52
C GLN A 181 11.40 -16.63 -0.62
N PHE A 182 10.28 -16.03 -0.23
CA PHE A 182 10.16 -14.57 -0.16
C PHE A 182 11.10 -13.96 0.88
N ARG A 183 11.25 -14.60 2.05
CA ARG A 183 12.16 -14.15 3.11
C ARG A 183 13.62 -14.21 2.66
N GLU A 184 14.01 -15.27 1.96
CA GLU A 184 15.35 -15.42 1.39
C GLU A 184 15.64 -14.35 0.34
N ALA A 185 14.73 -14.16 -0.62
CA ALA A 185 14.87 -13.13 -1.65
C ALA A 185 14.96 -11.72 -1.06
N HIS A 186 14.17 -11.43 -0.02
CA HIS A 186 14.23 -10.16 0.71
C HIS A 186 15.57 -9.97 1.46
N SER A 187 16.10 -11.02 2.09
CA SER A 187 17.41 -10.99 2.75
C SER A 187 18.52 -10.63 1.76
N LEU A 188 18.50 -11.26 0.56
CA LEU A 188 19.41 -10.94 -0.53
C LEU A 188 19.25 -9.48 -1.00
N ALA A 189 18.02 -9.02 -1.20
CA ALA A 189 17.73 -7.65 -1.60
C ALA A 189 18.34 -6.63 -0.64
N ARG A 190 18.16 -6.86 0.67
CA ARG A 190 18.72 -6.01 1.72
C ARG A 190 20.25 -6.04 1.69
N ALA A 191 20.88 -7.20 1.59
CA ALA A 191 22.34 -7.31 1.53
C ALA A 191 22.93 -6.51 0.35
N TYR A 192 22.29 -6.55 -0.83
CA TYR A 192 22.74 -5.75 -1.97
C TYR A 192 22.48 -4.25 -1.80
N ALA A 193 21.35 -3.86 -1.19
CA ALA A 193 21.06 -2.47 -0.89
C ALA A 193 22.08 -1.90 0.12
N ASP A 194 22.40 -2.65 1.18
CA ASP A 194 23.39 -2.27 2.18
C ASP A 194 24.80 -2.19 1.58
N ALA A 195 25.17 -3.12 0.70
CA ALA A 195 26.46 -3.07 0.00
C ALA A 195 26.55 -1.88 -0.96
N ALA A 196 25.48 -1.57 -1.70
CA ALA A 196 25.41 -0.40 -2.57
C ALA A 196 25.44 0.90 -1.76
N TYR A 197 24.75 0.95 -0.61
CA TYR A 197 24.78 2.09 0.30
C TYR A 197 26.16 2.27 0.93
N ALA A 198 26.82 1.19 1.36
CA ALA A 198 28.18 1.24 1.90
C ALA A 198 29.19 1.69 0.84
N ALA A 199 29.05 1.22 -0.42
CA ALA A 199 29.87 1.70 -1.53
C ALA A 199 29.61 3.17 -1.86
N TYR A 200 28.34 3.59 -1.83
CA TYR A 200 27.96 5.00 -2.00
C TYR A 200 28.50 5.85 -0.85
N ALA A 201 28.31 5.48 0.41
CA ALA A 201 28.82 6.19 1.57
C ALA A 201 30.35 6.20 1.63
N ALA A 202 31.03 5.17 1.12
CA ALA A 202 32.49 5.19 0.97
C ALA A 202 32.93 6.13 -0.17
N ALA A 203 32.17 6.19 -1.27
CA ALA A 203 32.39 7.14 -2.35
C ALA A 203 32.03 8.58 -1.93
N ASP A 204 31.02 8.75 -1.07
CA ASP A 204 30.55 10.03 -0.51
C ASP A 204 31.50 10.49 0.60
N ALA A 205 32.05 9.59 1.43
CA ALA A 205 33.15 9.92 2.34
C ALA A 205 34.45 10.26 1.58
N ALA A 206 34.65 9.69 0.39
CA ALA A 206 35.71 10.13 -0.53
C ALA A 206 35.36 11.46 -1.22
N ALA A 207 34.07 11.71 -1.48
CA ALA A 207 33.51 12.90 -2.09
C ALA A 207 32.99 13.95 -1.08
N ASP A 208 33.24 13.81 0.22
CA ASP A 208 33.07 14.86 1.24
C ASP A 208 34.24 15.87 1.15
N THR A 209 35.04 15.72 0.09
CA THR A 209 35.81 16.78 -0.56
C THR A 209 35.04 17.52 -1.69
N ALA A 210 33.76 17.21 -1.92
CA ALA A 210 32.91 17.69 -3.04
C ALA A 210 31.38 17.35 -2.94
N THR A 211 30.67 17.96 -1.99
CA THR A 211 29.28 18.53 -2.06
C THR A 211 28.01 17.67 -2.32
N TYR A 212 27.07 17.80 -1.36
CA TYR A 212 25.70 17.26 -1.18
C TYR A 212 24.66 17.51 -2.30
N ALA A 213 23.87 16.47 -2.66
CA ALA A 213 22.40 16.52 -2.89
C ALA A 213 21.83 15.21 -3.54
N TYR A 214 21.33 14.22 -2.76
CA TYR A 214 20.62 13.04 -3.34
C TYR A 214 19.48 12.43 -2.48
N ALA A 215 19.10 13.03 -1.34
CA ALA A 215 18.23 12.37 -0.35
C ALA A 215 16.70 12.38 -0.65
N ALA A 216 16.21 13.07 -1.69
CA ALA A 216 14.77 13.31 -1.88
C ALA A 216 14.01 12.26 -2.72
N ALA A 217 14.68 11.25 -3.29
CA ALA A 217 14.06 10.29 -4.22
C ALA A 217 13.32 9.11 -3.55
N TYR A 218 13.35 8.97 -2.22
CA TYR A 218 13.02 7.71 -1.52
C TYR A 218 11.59 7.53 -1.02
N ALA A 219 10.65 8.39 -1.44
CA ALA A 219 9.39 8.51 -0.72
C ALA A 219 8.16 7.87 -1.43
N GLY A 220 8.32 7.31 -2.63
CA GLY A 220 7.32 6.42 -3.27
C GLY A 220 7.39 4.96 -2.81
N ALA A 221 8.46 4.57 -2.12
CA ALA A 221 8.70 3.20 -1.67
C ALA A 221 7.97 2.83 -0.36
N ALA A 222 7.37 3.78 0.35
CA ALA A 222 6.76 3.54 1.67
C ALA A 222 5.48 2.68 1.59
N CYS A 223 4.70 2.79 0.51
CA CYS A 223 3.47 2.02 0.36
C CYS A 223 3.68 0.60 -0.20
N ALA A 224 4.63 0.43 -1.13
CA ALA A 224 5.05 -0.89 -1.58
C ALA A 224 5.82 -1.64 -0.49
N ALA A 225 6.65 -0.94 0.31
CA ALA A 225 7.28 -1.51 1.49
C ALA A 225 6.27 -1.82 2.61
N TYR A 226 5.20 -1.02 2.80
CA TYR A 226 4.13 -1.32 3.77
C TYR A 226 3.24 -2.49 3.33
N ALA A 227 2.90 -2.61 2.04
CA ALA A 227 2.15 -3.75 1.50
C ALA A 227 2.99 -5.04 1.48
N ALA A 228 4.28 -4.97 1.12
CA ALA A 228 5.22 -6.08 1.23
C ALA A 228 5.51 -6.45 2.69
N ALA A 229 5.59 -5.48 3.60
CA ALA A 229 5.71 -5.71 5.03
C ALA A 229 4.42 -6.32 5.62
N TYR A 230 3.24 -5.99 5.12
CA TYR A 230 1.98 -6.59 5.57
C TYR A 230 1.78 -8.02 5.06
N ALA A 231 2.21 -8.32 3.82
CA ALA A 231 2.31 -9.70 3.33
C ALA A 231 3.31 -10.55 4.16
N ALA A 232 4.34 -9.92 4.74
CA ALA A 232 5.23 -10.56 5.71
C ALA A 232 4.66 -10.62 7.14
N TYR A 233 3.68 -9.77 7.48
CA TYR A 233 3.08 -9.68 8.83
C TYR A 233 1.95 -10.69 9.08
N ALA A 234 1.39 -11.31 8.03
CA ALA A 234 0.42 -12.40 8.17
C ALA A 234 1.06 -13.77 8.56
N VAL A 235 2.39 -13.83 8.74
CA VAL A 235 3.15 -15.05 9.13
C VAL A 235 4.16 -14.77 10.26
N ALA A 236 3.89 -13.81 11.15
CA ALA A 236 4.71 -13.61 12.36
C ALA A 236 4.00 -12.82 13.48
N ALA A 237 2.97 -13.39 14.09
CA ALA A 237 2.59 -13.02 15.45
C ALA A 237 3.55 -13.71 16.45
N ALA A 238 4.74 -13.13 16.67
CA ALA A 238 5.58 -13.20 17.88
C ALA A 238 7.04 -12.81 17.59
N ALA A 239 7.47 -11.61 18.01
CA ALA A 239 8.76 -11.35 18.70
C ALA A 239 9.09 -9.84 18.79
N ALA A 240 9.02 -9.33 20.03
CA ALA A 240 9.88 -8.34 20.69
C ALA A 240 10.12 -6.93 20.08
N ALA A 241 9.59 -5.94 20.80
CA ALA A 241 10.12 -4.59 20.93
C ALA A 241 11.28 -4.57 21.95
N ASP A 242 12.41 -3.92 21.65
CA ASP A 242 12.89 -2.68 22.33
C ASP A 242 14.36 -2.31 21.97
N ALA A 243 14.66 -1.02 22.16
CA ALA A 243 15.94 -0.35 22.47
C ALA A 243 16.68 0.50 21.41
N ALA A 244 16.73 1.81 21.71
CA ALA A 244 17.92 2.67 21.90
C ALA A 244 18.03 3.94 21.03
N ALA A 245 17.79 5.13 21.62
CA ALA A 245 18.40 6.39 21.21
C ALA A 245 18.36 7.45 22.34
N ASP A 246 19.45 7.53 23.11
CA ASP A 246 19.95 8.69 23.88
C ASP A 246 21.48 8.43 23.99
N ALA A 247 22.46 9.33 23.85
CA ALA A 247 22.52 10.79 23.78
C ALA A 247 23.96 11.27 23.39
N ALA A 248 24.09 12.60 23.19
CA ALA A 248 25.27 13.49 23.36
C ALA A 248 26.29 13.63 22.19
N ALA A 249 26.90 14.80 21.89
CA ALA A 249 27.09 16.05 22.63
C ALA A 249 27.37 17.25 21.70
N ALA A 250 27.11 18.45 22.21
CA ALA A 250 27.38 19.77 21.63
C ALA A 250 28.74 20.37 22.09
N ASP A 251 29.13 21.47 21.43
CA ASP A 251 29.97 22.60 21.90
C ASP A 251 31.28 22.88 21.14
N ALA A 252 31.19 23.71 20.08
CA ALA A 252 32.33 24.48 19.56
C ALA A 252 31.99 25.75 18.72
N ALA A 253 30.76 26.28 18.69
CA ALA A 253 30.38 27.25 17.64
C ALA A 253 29.75 28.57 18.09
N ASP A 254 29.78 28.93 19.37
CA ASP A 254 29.01 30.08 19.89
C ASP A 254 29.65 31.47 19.66
N ALA A 255 30.84 31.58 19.06
CA ALA A 255 31.53 32.87 18.85
C ALA A 255 31.67 33.33 17.39
N ALA A 256 31.21 32.52 16.42
CA ALA A 256 31.14 32.88 15.00
C ALA A 256 29.71 33.25 14.54
N ALA A 257 28.73 33.10 15.46
CA ALA A 257 27.31 33.06 15.14
C ALA A 257 26.72 34.39 14.64
N ASP A 258 27.14 35.54 15.15
CA ASP A 258 26.36 36.78 14.91
C ASP A 258 26.72 37.55 13.63
N ALA A 259 27.93 37.43 13.11
CA ALA A 259 28.32 38.06 11.82
C ALA A 259 28.18 37.10 10.62
N ALA A 260 28.13 35.78 10.87
CA ALA A 260 27.76 34.78 9.87
C ALA A 260 26.23 34.67 9.72
N ALA A 261 25.44 35.05 10.73
CA ALA A 261 23.98 34.95 10.70
C ALA A 261 23.32 35.73 9.56
N ASP A 262 23.81 36.90 9.16
CA ASP A 262 23.15 37.72 8.13
C ASP A 262 23.51 37.30 6.69
N ALA A 263 24.75 36.86 6.44
CA ALA A 263 25.14 36.30 5.13
C ALA A 263 24.66 34.85 4.96
N ALA A 264 24.71 34.06 6.04
CA ALA A 264 24.11 32.72 6.05
C ALA A 264 22.58 32.77 6.02
N ALA A 265 21.91 33.84 6.44
CA ALA A 265 20.45 33.94 6.33
C ALA A 265 19.96 34.10 4.88
N ALA A 266 20.72 34.75 3.99
CA ALA A 266 20.38 34.85 2.57
C ALA A 266 20.65 33.52 1.85
N ASP A 267 21.83 32.91 2.07
CA ASP A 267 22.16 31.60 1.51
C ASP A 267 21.31 30.46 2.13
N ALA A 268 20.90 30.57 3.40
CA ALA A 268 19.98 29.64 4.04
C ALA A 268 18.53 29.88 3.61
N ALA A 269 18.13 31.11 3.28
CA ALA A 269 16.81 31.36 2.69
C ALA A 269 16.72 30.78 1.28
N ASP A 270 17.77 30.94 0.47
CA ASP A 270 17.84 30.33 -0.87
C ASP A 270 17.97 28.80 -0.80
N ALA A 271 18.75 28.26 0.15
CA ALA A 271 18.80 26.82 0.41
C ALA A 271 17.48 26.27 0.95
N ALA A 272 16.78 27.00 1.81
CA ALA A 272 15.46 26.63 2.32
C ALA A 272 14.40 26.70 1.21
N ALA A 273 14.47 27.69 0.33
CA ALA A 273 13.59 27.79 -0.85
C ALA A 273 13.86 26.66 -1.84
N ALA A 274 15.13 26.32 -2.09
CA ALA A 274 15.51 25.18 -2.93
C ALA A 274 15.07 23.84 -2.30
N TYR A 275 15.21 23.68 -0.99
CA TYR A 275 14.74 22.51 -0.26
C TYR A 275 13.22 22.40 -0.29
N ALA A 276 12.49 23.50 -0.07
CA ALA A 276 11.04 23.55 -0.17
C ALA A 276 10.57 23.20 -1.59
N ALA A 277 11.19 23.78 -2.62
CA ALA A 277 10.88 23.45 -4.02
C ALA A 277 11.18 21.98 -4.36
N ALA A 278 12.28 21.41 -3.82
CA ALA A 278 12.59 20.00 -3.97
C ALA A 278 11.59 19.09 -3.22
N ALA A 279 11.13 19.50 -2.04
CA ALA A 279 10.11 18.80 -1.27
C ALA A 279 8.75 18.82 -1.98
N ASP A 280 8.36 19.97 -2.54
CA ASP A 280 7.13 20.12 -3.33
C ASP A 280 7.20 19.26 -4.61
N ALA A 281 8.32 19.32 -5.35
CA ALA A 281 8.54 18.48 -6.52
C ALA A 281 8.50 16.97 -6.18
N ALA A 282 9.05 16.58 -5.03
CA ALA A 282 8.98 15.19 -4.56
C ALA A 282 7.55 14.79 -4.15
N ALA A 283 6.77 15.71 -3.57
CA ALA A 283 5.37 15.48 -3.25
C ALA A 283 4.52 15.29 -4.53
N ASP A 284 4.70 16.14 -5.53
CA ASP A 284 4.02 16.06 -6.82
C ASP A 284 4.37 14.77 -7.57
N ALA A 285 5.66 14.40 -7.61
CA ALA A 285 6.11 13.16 -8.22
C ALA A 285 5.47 11.93 -7.54
N ARG A 286 5.34 11.95 -6.21
CA ARG A 286 4.70 10.88 -5.45
C ARG A 286 3.21 10.78 -5.74
N GLN A 287 2.49 11.91 -5.77
CA GLN A 287 1.07 11.94 -6.11
C GLN A 287 0.82 11.39 -7.52
N LYS A 288 1.68 11.74 -8.49
CA LYS A 288 1.63 11.18 -9.84
C LYS A 288 1.85 9.66 -9.85
N ALA A 289 2.81 9.17 -9.06
CA ALA A 289 3.05 7.73 -8.93
C ALA A 289 1.82 7.01 -8.35
N TYR A 290 1.19 7.56 -7.31
CA TYR A 290 -0.06 7.00 -6.76
C TYR A 290 -1.18 6.91 -7.78
N LYS A 291 -1.30 7.91 -8.68
CA LYS A 291 -2.31 7.88 -9.74
C LYS A 291 -2.06 6.75 -10.74
N ILE A 292 -0.82 6.56 -11.19
CA ILE A 292 -0.45 5.48 -12.11
C ILE A 292 -0.70 4.11 -11.46
N GLN A 293 -0.31 3.97 -10.20
CA GLN A 293 -0.54 2.75 -9.42
C GLN A 293 -2.04 2.47 -9.23
N ALA A 294 -2.83 3.50 -8.94
CA ALA A 294 -4.28 3.42 -8.83
C ALA A 294 -4.93 2.96 -10.13
N GLU A 295 -4.56 3.56 -11.26
CA GLU A 295 -5.05 3.18 -12.58
C GLU A 295 -4.71 1.72 -12.91
N LYS A 296 -3.48 1.29 -12.62
CA LYS A 296 -3.09 -0.11 -12.85
C LYS A 296 -3.85 -1.09 -11.95
N LEU A 297 -4.08 -0.73 -10.69
CA LEU A 297 -4.85 -1.58 -9.79
C LEU A 297 -6.30 -1.74 -10.28
N LEU A 298 -6.94 -0.63 -10.71
CA LEU A 298 -8.28 -0.66 -11.29
C LEU A 298 -8.34 -1.55 -12.54
N GLU A 299 -7.34 -1.46 -13.42
CA GLU A 299 -7.21 -2.30 -14.61
C GLU A 299 -7.16 -3.80 -14.25
N LEU A 300 -6.29 -4.16 -13.29
CA LEU A 300 -6.11 -5.56 -12.87
C LEU A 300 -7.35 -6.12 -12.17
N MET A 301 -8.06 -5.31 -11.38
CA MET A 301 -9.33 -5.71 -10.76
C MET A 301 -10.44 -5.90 -11.79
N ALA A 302 -10.50 -5.05 -12.82
CA ALA A 302 -11.50 -5.18 -13.89
C ALA A 302 -11.26 -6.38 -14.80
N ALA A 303 -10.01 -6.86 -14.87
CA ALA A 303 -9.61 -8.02 -15.67
C ALA A 303 -9.67 -9.37 -14.92
N ALA A 304 -10.06 -9.36 -13.63
CA ALA A 304 -10.22 -10.55 -12.80
C ALA A 304 -11.61 -11.20 -13.02
#